data_AF-A0A100WE52-F1
#
_entry.id   AF-A0A100WE52-F1
#
_cell.length_a   1.000
_cell.length_b   1.000
_cell.length_c   1.000
_cell.angle_alpha   90.00
_cell.angle_beta   90.00
_cell.angle_gamma   90.00
#
_symmetry.space_group_name_H-M   'P 1'
#
loop_
_entity.id
_entity.type
_entity.pdbx_description
1 polymer ?
#
loop_
_entity_poly.entity_id
_entity_poly.type
_entity_poly.pdbx_seq_one_letter_code
_entity_poly.pdbx_strand_id
1 'polypeptide(L)' 'MTRVSDSVRGLYRAEMNPAATADDLVVRRRHLERAHIVSQPDPWLHTCNHAAMLNLCCASTTAERHSDRCCG' A
#
# COMPACT_ATOMS: atom_id res chain seq x y z
N MET A 1 -11.31 -4.14 -22.78
CA MET A 1 -10.40 -4.07 -21.61
C MET A 1 -9.02 -3.69 -22.09
N THR A 2 -8.58 -2.47 -21.82
CA THR A 2 -7.21 -2.04 -22.15
C THR A 2 -6.25 -2.86 -21.29
N ARG A 3 -5.43 -3.71 -21.93
CA ARG A 3 -4.39 -4.44 -21.20
C ARG A 3 -3.39 -3.41 -20.68
N VAL A 4 -3.23 -3.37 -19.36
CA VAL A 4 -2.14 -2.62 -18.73
C VAL A 4 -0.81 -3.16 -19.26
N SER A 5 0.05 -2.25 -19.70
CA SER A 5 1.34 -2.61 -20.26
C SER A 5 2.23 -3.25 -19.20
N ASP A 6 3.15 -4.11 -19.63
CA ASP A 6 4.07 -4.75 -18.69
C ASP A 6 4.96 -3.73 -17.96
N SER A 7 5.22 -2.57 -18.58
CA SER A 7 5.90 -1.45 -17.91
C SER A 7 5.10 -0.90 -16.73
N VAL A 8 3.77 -0.75 -16.87
CA VAL A 8 2.91 -0.29 -15.77
C VAL A 8 2.79 -1.35 -14.68
N ARG A 9 2.72 -2.64 -15.04
CA ARG A 9 2.80 -3.73 -14.05
C ARG A 9 4.15 -3.77 -13.33
N GLY A 10 5.23 -3.51 -14.04
CA GLY A 10 6.58 -3.40 -13.49
C GLY A 10 6.68 -2.26 -12.48
N LEU A 11 6.17 -1.08 -12.82
CA LEU A 11 6.12 0.07 -11.92
C LEU A 11 5.26 -0.22 -10.68
N TYR A 12 4.08 -0.84 -10.85
CA TYR A 12 3.24 -1.26 -9.73
C TYR A 12 4.01 -2.19 -8.77
N ARG A 13 4.72 -3.20 -9.28
CA ARG A 13 5.54 -4.11 -8.45
C ARG A 13 6.70 -3.40 -7.77
N ALA A 14 7.36 -2.48 -8.48
CA ALA A 14 8.45 -1.68 -7.92
C ALA A 14 7.97 -0.80 -6.75
N GLU A 15 6.70 -0.39 -6.75
CA GLU A 15 6.09 0.33 -5.63
C GLU A 15 5.62 -0.58 -4.50
N MET A 16 5.03 -1.74 -4.83
CA MET A 16 4.55 -2.69 -3.82
C MET A 16 5.69 -3.35 -3.02
N ASN A 17 6.87 -3.53 -3.61
CA ASN A 17 8.01 -4.14 -2.92
C ASN A 17 8.46 -3.33 -1.69
N PRO A 18 8.82 -2.03 -1.81
CA PRO A 18 9.14 -1.21 -0.64
C PRO A 18 7.95 -1.03 0.32
N ALA A 19 6.71 -1.00 -0.19
CA ALA A 19 5.53 -0.93 0.69
C ALA A 19 5.41 -2.13 1.64
N ALA A 20 5.89 -3.30 1.19
CA ALA A 20 5.88 -4.54 1.96
C ALA A 20 7.03 -4.62 2.97
N THR A 21 8.19 -4.02 2.68
CA THR A 21 9.43 -4.21 3.46
C THR A 21 9.88 -2.99 4.25
N ALA A 22 9.35 -1.80 4.00
CA ALA A 22 9.76 -0.60 4.73
C ALA A 22 9.29 -0.67 6.19
N ASP A 23 10.18 -0.32 7.13
CA ASP A 23 9.86 -0.28 8.56
C ASP A 23 9.06 0.98 8.95
N ASP A 24 9.25 2.07 8.20
CA ASP A 24 8.60 3.35 8.44
C ASP A 24 7.19 3.39 7.82
N LEU A 25 6.17 3.67 8.64
CA LEU A 25 4.76 3.72 8.23
C LEU A 25 4.47 4.80 7.17
N VAL A 26 5.14 5.95 7.24
CA VAL A 26 4.99 7.04 6.27
C VAL A 26 5.59 6.62 4.92
N VAL A 27 6.75 5.95 4.95
CA VAL A 27 7.37 5.39 3.74
C VAL A 27 6.46 4.35 3.10
N ARG A 28 5.95 3.39 3.88
CA ARG A 28 4.99 2.38 3.39
C ARG A 28 3.76 3.03 2.75
N ARG A 29 3.16 4.03 3.42
CA ARG A 29 1.98 4.75 2.93
C ARG A 29 2.25 5.42 1.58
N ARG A 30 3.37 6.11 1.43
CA ARG A 30 3.76 6.77 0.17
C ARG A 30 3.91 5.79 -0.98
N HIS A 31 4.45 4.61 -0.73
CA HIS A 31 4.58 3.57 -1.76
C HIS A 31 3.22 2.99 -2.16
N LEU A 32 2.32 2.74 -1.19
CA LEU A 32 0.94 2.30 -1.48
C LEU A 32 0.12 3.34 -2.25
N GLU A 33 0.31 4.64 -1.97
CA GLU A 33 -0.34 5.72 -2.72
C GLU A 33 0.11 5.76 -4.19
N ARG A 34 1.40 5.56 -4.47
CA ARG A 34 1.90 5.51 -5.86
C ARG A 34 1.43 4.25 -6.57
N ALA A 35 1.48 3.09 -5.92
CA ALA A 35 0.92 1.85 -6.46
C ALA A 35 -0.59 1.95 -6.72
N HIS A 36 -1.33 2.72 -5.90
CA HIS A 36 -2.76 2.98 -6.10
C HIS A 36 -3.05 3.75 -7.39
N ILE A 37 -2.26 4.80 -7.68
CA ILE A 37 -2.40 5.61 -8.90
C ILE A 37 -2.08 4.76 -10.14
N VAL A 38 -0.98 4.01 -10.07
CA VAL A 38 -0.50 3.19 -11.20
C VAL A 38 -1.43 2.01 -11.51
N SER A 39 -2.17 1.51 -10.51
CA SER A 39 -3.12 0.39 -10.66
C SER A 39 -4.49 0.78 -11.22
N GLN A 40 -4.85 2.08 -11.31
CA GLN A 40 -6.13 2.56 -11.84
C GLN A 40 -6.62 1.87 -13.14
N PRO A 41 -5.77 1.62 -14.16
CA PRO A 41 -6.23 0.98 -15.40
C PRO A 41 -6.40 -0.55 -15.32
N ASP A 42 -5.99 -1.22 -14.23
CA ASP A 42 -6.20 -2.66 -13.99
C ASP A 42 -7.09 -2.85 -12.75
N PRO A 43 -8.38 -3.20 -12.92
CA PRO A 43 -9.32 -3.30 -11.80
C PRO A 43 -8.85 -4.25 -10.69
N TRP A 44 -8.17 -5.34 -11.06
CA TRP A 44 -7.74 -6.32 -10.08
C TRP A 44 -6.55 -5.82 -9.26
N LEU A 45 -5.54 -5.23 -9.93
CA LEU A 45 -4.43 -4.59 -9.20
C LEU A 45 -4.93 -3.47 -8.30
N HIS A 46 -5.93 -2.72 -8.74
CA HIS A 46 -6.52 -1.65 -7.95
C HIS A 46 -7.22 -2.17 -6.69
N THR A 47 -7.99 -3.25 -6.81
CA THR A 47 -8.59 -3.94 -5.66
C THR A 47 -7.53 -4.47 -4.70
N CYS A 48 -6.47 -5.09 -5.20
CA CYS A 48 -5.36 -5.56 -4.35
C CYS A 48 -4.70 -4.40 -3.60
N ASN A 49 -4.53 -3.24 -4.23
CA ASN A 49 -3.95 -2.06 -3.59
C ASN A 49 -4.84 -1.51 -2.47
N HIS A 50 -6.17 -1.46 -2.68
CA HIS A 50 -7.12 -1.09 -1.62
C HIS A 50 -7.00 -2.02 -0.41
N ALA A 51 -6.89 -3.33 -0.63
CA ALA A 51 -6.71 -4.28 0.47
C ALA A 51 -5.39 -4.03 1.23
N ALA A 52 -4.30 -3.70 0.53
CA ALA A 52 -3.03 -3.35 1.17
C ALA A 52 -3.12 -2.05 1.99
N MET A 53 -3.80 -1.03 1.47
CA MET A 53 -4.04 0.24 2.20
C MET A 53 -4.93 0.04 3.43
N LEU A 54 -5.97 -0.78 3.32
CA LEU A 54 -6.82 -1.16 4.46
C LEU A 54 -6.01 -1.85 5.55
N ASN A 55 -5.18 -2.83 5.17
CA ASN A 55 -4.32 -3.53 6.13
C ASN A 55 -3.34 -2.58 6.84
N LEU A 56 -2.75 -1.63 6.11
CA LEU A 56 -1.87 -0.61 6.70
C LEU A 56 -2.64 0.24 7.73
N CYS A 57 -3.86 0.68 7.41
CA CYS A 57 -4.72 1.46 8.30
C CYS A 57 -5.09 0.69 9.59
N CYS A 58 -5.43 -0.60 9.46
CA CYS A 58 -5.72 -1.46 10.61
C CYS A 58 -4.47 -1.66 11.50
N ALA A 59 -3.30 -1.83 10.88
CA ALA A 59 -2.04 -1.98 11.59
C ALA A 59 -1.61 -0.71 12.32
N SER A 60 -1.72 0.47 11.69
CA SER A 60 -1.36 1.75 12.30
C SER A 60 -2.27 2.09 13.49
N THR A 61 -3.58 1.87 13.34
CA THR A 61 -4.55 2.05 14.45
C THR A 61 -4.20 1.17 15.65
N THR A 62 -3.75 -0.06 15.39
CA THR A 62 -3.34 -0.98 16.47
C THR A 62 -2.08 -0.51 17.18
N ALA A 63 -1.10 0.02 16.44
CA ALA A 63 0.15 0.56 16.99
C ALA A 63 -0.09 1.82 17.83
N GLU A 64 -0.96 2.73 17.37
CA GLU A 64 -1.39 3.92 18.11
C GLU A 64 -2.08 3.52 19.42
N ARG A 65 -3.05 2.58 19.34
CA ARG A 65 -3.77 2.09 20.54
C ARG A 65 -2.87 1.31 21.52
N HIS A 66 -1.77 0.72 21.06
CA HIS A 66 -0.78 0.10 21.94
C HIS A 66 0.04 1.18 22.65
N SER A 67 0.48 2.22 21.92
CA SER A 67 1.21 3.36 22.49
C SER A 67 0.40 4.06 23.58
N ASP A 68 -0.89 4.31 23.34
CA ASP A 68 -1.79 4.95 24.32
C ASP A 68 -1.98 4.11 25.60
N ARG A 69 -1.92 2.78 25.50
CA ARG A 69 -2.05 1.87 26.66
C ARG A 69 -0.76 1.72 27.46
N CYS A 70 0.41 1.91 26.85
CA CYS A 70 1.69 1.85 27.56
C CYS A 70 1.99 3.15 28.32
N CYS A 71 1.36 4.27 27.94
CA CYS A 71 1.58 5.59 28.53
C CYS A 71 0.54 5.99 29.61
N GLY A 72 -0.44 5.13 29.92
CA GLY A 72 -1.48 5.36 30.93
C GLY A 72 -1.35 4.43 32.12
#